data_AF-A0A1F5Z8B7-F1
#
_entry.id   AF-A0A1F5Z8B7-F1
#
_cell.length_a   1.000
_cell.length_b   1.000
_cell.length_c   1.000
_cell.angle_alpha   90.00
_cell.angle_beta   90.00
_cell.angle_gamma   90.00
#
_symmetry.space_group_name_H-M   'P 1'
#
loop_
_entity.id
_entity.type
_entity.pdbx_description
1 polymer ?
#
loop_
_entity_poly.entity_id
_entity_poly.type
_entity_poly.pdbx_seq_one_letter_code
_entity_poly.pdbx_strand_id
1 'polypeptide(L)'
;MFIDNLIKLSRGEPVDFIIWNCFGFRYFQQNFEYPYAQLINNLDTAIVGYFSQRIEEMAKILSKIGKVNIIILVPTNEAYGDRVNIWNFKQSIEEREQVIEDSINRLTDIARAIPTPIPATIQIRRWDKYLITRMIKNPQEYYSDRGIFAIESADDYQLLRENASRHAQLYFQQYSLVVQQNKETTDRQLRYLGMYTGEGLAYRDLIDIGINIVIVNFEEGRVPTFNFRGAGGEVPIVTPAKPNEISAYYIWKKQIIAERRYEK
;
A
#
# COMPACT_ATOMS: atom_id res chain seq x y z
N MET A 1 18.99 -8.29 8.83
CA MET A 1 18.30 -7.65 7.69
C MET A 1 18.25 -6.13 7.78
N PHE A 2 17.52 -5.51 8.73
CA PHE A 2 17.48 -4.04 8.80
C PHE A 2 18.84 -3.40 9.10
N ILE A 3 19.58 -3.93 10.08
CA ILE A 3 20.94 -3.47 10.40
C ILE A 3 21.88 -3.61 9.20
N ASP A 4 21.78 -4.71 8.44
CA ASP A 4 22.59 -4.93 7.25
C ASP A 4 22.31 -3.86 6.19
N ASN A 5 21.05 -3.48 6.00
CA ASN A 5 20.69 -2.37 5.12
C ASN A 5 21.24 -1.02 5.62
N LEU A 6 21.28 -0.77 6.93
CA LEU A 6 21.95 0.42 7.47
C LEU A 6 23.46 0.41 7.23
N ILE A 7 24.12 -0.75 7.31
CA ILE A 7 25.54 -0.93 7.00
C ILE A 7 25.80 -0.68 5.50
N LYS A 8 24.95 -1.22 4.63
CA LYS A 8 25.03 -0.97 3.18
C LYS A 8 24.86 0.50 2.86
N LEU A 9 23.86 1.15 3.47
CA LEU A 9 23.68 2.60 3.38
C LEU A 9 24.92 3.37 3.84
N SER A 10 25.57 2.96 4.95
CA SER A 10 26.78 3.63 5.44
C SER A 10 28.00 3.46 4.54
N ARG A 11 27.99 2.46 3.67
CA ARG A 11 29.01 2.23 2.63
C ARG A 11 28.70 2.95 1.32
N GLY A 12 27.58 3.68 1.26
CA GLY A 12 27.12 4.38 0.05
C GLY A 12 26.40 3.48 -0.95
N GLU A 13 26.08 2.23 -0.57
CA GLU A 13 25.25 1.36 -1.41
C GLU A 13 23.80 1.86 -1.41
N PRO A 14 23.08 1.73 -2.54
CA PRO A 14 21.69 2.15 -2.61
C PRO A 14 20.81 1.28 -1.73
N VAL A 15 19.95 1.93 -0.94
CA VAL A 15 18.90 1.29 -0.14
C VAL A 15 17.60 2.06 -0.37
N ASP A 16 16.56 1.35 -0.80
CA ASP A 16 15.24 1.90 -1.01
C ASP A 16 14.43 1.83 0.29
N PHE A 17 14.05 3.00 0.81
CA PHE A 17 13.11 3.14 1.92
C PHE A 17 11.73 3.36 1.34
N ILE A 18 10.93 2.29 1.31
CA ILE A 18 9.64 2.24 0.61
C ILE A 18 8.50 2.63 1.53
N ILE A 19 7.70 3.61 1.13
CA ILE A 19 6.47 4.02 1.81
C ILE A 19 5.31 3.78 0.86
N TRP A 20 4.25 3.11 1.31
CA TRP A 20 3.01 3.01 0.55
C TRP A 20 2.11 4.22 0.79
N ASN A 21 1.55 4.76 -0.29
CA ASN A 21 0.48 5.74 -0.23
C ASN A 21 -0.74 5.24 -1.03
N CYS A 22 -1.63 4.53 -0.34
CA CYS A 22 -2.79 3.89 -0.94
C CYS A 22 -3.80 4.90 -1.50
N PHE A 23 -4.59 4.45 -2.48
CA PHE A 23 -5.63 5.26 -3.06
C PHE A 23 -6.85 5.40 -2.15
N GLY A 24 -7.66 6.42 -2.43
CA GLY A 24 -9.03 6.45 -1.92
C GLY A 24 -9.97 5.72 -2.87
N PHE A 25 -11.01 5.11 -2.28
CA PHE A 25 -12.11 4.55 -3.03
C PHE A 25 -13.43 5.21 -2.59
N ARG A 26 -14.28 5.51 -3.55
CA ARG A 26 -15.70 5.75 -3.32
C ARG A 26 -16.47 4.48 -3.64
N TYR A 27 -17.26 4.02 -2.70
CA TYR A 27 -18.04 2.79 -2.85
C TYR A 27 -19.52 3.08 -3.12
N PHE A 28 -20.17 2.16 -3.84
CA PHE A 28 -21.58 2.25 -4.21
C PHE A 28 -22.28 0.93 -3.93
N GLN A 29 -23.41 0.99 -3.22
CA GLN A 29 -24.24 -0.17 -2.92
C GLN A 29 -24.69 -0.88 -4.22
N GLN A 30 -24.62 -2.21 -4.20
CA GLN A 30 -25.18 -3.08 -5.22
C GLN A 30 -25.98 -4.16 -4.50
N ASN A 31 -27.32 -4.04 -4.41
CA ASN A 31 -28.27 -5.06 -3.91
C ASN A 31 -27.73 -6.09 -2.88
N PHE A 32 -27.11 -5.62 -1.79
CA PHE A 32 -26.42 -6.42 -0.76
C PHE A 32 -25.24 -7.34 -1.21
N GLU A 33 -24.86 -7.30 -2.48
CA GLU A 33 -23.66 -7.90 -3.07
C GLU A 33 -22.40 -7.07 -2.78
N TYR A 34 -21.26 -7.52 -3.31
CA TYR A 34 -19.99 -6.82 -3.16
C TYR A 34 -20.05 -5.43 -3.85
N PRO A 35 -19.78 -4.32 -3.14
CA PRO A 35 -19.99 -2.98 -3.68
C PRO A 35 -19.16 -2.67 -4.92
N TYR A 36 -19.70 -1.82 -5.79
CA TYR A 36 -18.89 -1.16 -6.81
C TYR A 36 -17.94 -0.15 -6.17
N ALA A 37 -16.77 0.00 -6.77
CA ALA A 37 -15.75 0.97 -6.40
C ALA A 37 -15.52 1.99 -7.53
N GLN A 38 -15.09 3.17 -7.13
CA GLN A 38 -14.55 4.20 -8.00
C GLN A 38 -13.26 4.71 -7.34
N LEU A 39 -12.16 4.67 -8.09
CA LEU A 39 -10.89 5.23 -7.67
C LEU A 39 -11.03 6.76 -7.59
N ILE A 40 -10.62 7.33 -6.47
CA ILE A 40 -10.64 8.78 -6.26
C ILE A 40 -9.26 9.29 -5.85
N ASN A 41 -8.94 10.48 -6.33
CA ASN A 41 -7.73 11.22 -5.96
C ASN A 41 -7.90 11.81 -4.54
N ASN A 42 -7.78 10.95 -3.52
CA ASN A 42 -8.03 11.25 -2.11
C ASN A 42 -6.75 11.67 -1.35
N LEU A 43 -6.02 12.63 -1.90
CA LEU A 43 -4.70 13.02 -1.36
C LEU A 43 -4.74 13.95 -0.15
N ASP A 44 -5.89 14.51 0.15
CA ASP A 44 -6.18 15.15 1.44
C ASP A 44 -6.07 14.18 2.62
N THR A 45 -6.17 12.86 2.39
CA THR A 45 -5.90 11.83 3.42
C THR A 45 -4.61 11.04 3.14
N ALA A 46 -3.74 11.56 2.28
CA ALA A 46 -2.48 10.91 1.93
C ALA A 46 -1.60 10.70 3.17
N ILE A 47 -1.07 9.50 3.33
CA ILE A 47 -0.12 9.15 4.38
C ILE A 47 1.10 10.07 4.33
N VAL A 48 1.59 10.35 3.12
CA VAL A 48 2.77 11.18 2.92
C VAL A 48 2.54 12.60 3.43
N GLY A 49 1.33 13.14 3.21
CA GLY A 49 0.96 14.45 3.71
C GLY A 49 0.86 14.47 5.24
N TYR A 50 0.08 13.54 5.79
CA TYR A 50 -0.16 13.45 7.24
C TYR A 50 1.13 13.18 8.04
N PHE A 51 1.99 12.27 7.57
CA PHE A 51 3.24 11.89 8.21
C PHE A 51 4.46 12.63 7.68
N SER A 52 4.28 13.75 6.98
CA SER A 52 5.36 14.55 6.39
C SER A 52 6.48 14.88 7.38
N GLN A 53 6.14 15.30 8.60
CA GLN A 53 7.12 15.56 9.67
C GLN A 53 7.93 14.31 10.03
N ARG A 54 7.30 13.14 10.13
CA ARG A 54 8.01 11.89 10.44
C ARG A 54 8.91 11.44 9.30
N ILE A 55 8.48 11.65 8.06
CA ILE A 55 9.29 11.39 6.86
C ILE A 55 10.52 12.31 6.84
N GLU A 56 10.36 13.59 7.15
CA GLU A 56 11.48 14.55 7.30
C GLU A 56 12.46 14.11 8.40
N GLU A 57 11.97 13.77 9.58
CA GLU A 57 12.80 13.31 10.70
C GLU A 57 13.58 12.04 10.34
N MET A 58 12.92 11.08 9.69
CA MET A 58 13.54 9.87 9.19
C MET A 58 14.65 10.20 8.16
N ALA A 59 14.36 11.07 7.19
CA ALA A 59 15.34 11.50 6.20
C ALA A 59 16.57 12.13 6.88
N LYS A 60 16.38 13.02 7.86
CA LYS A 60 17.46 13.63 8.65
C LYS A 60 18.32 12.62 9.40
N ILE A 61 17.72 11.59 9.97
CA ILE A 61 18.47 10.55 10.70
C ILE A 61 19.25 9.70 9.71
N LEU A 62 18.60 9.20 8.66
CA LEU A 62 19.22 8.31 7.68
C LEU A 62 20.31 9.02 6.86
N SER A 63 20.20 10.33 6.60
CA SER A 63 21.22 11.12 5.91
C SER A 63 22.54 11.23 6.67
N LYS A 64 22.53 11.02 8.00
CA LYS A 64 23.77 10.92 8.79
C LYS A 64 24.51 9.61 8.55
N ILE A 65 23.83 8.62 7.99
CA ILE A 65 24.38 7.29 7.69
C ILE A 65 24.87 7.26 6.26
N GLY A 66 24.07 7.72 5.29
CA GLY A 66 24.47 7.70 3.88
C GLY A 66 23.46 8.34 2.92
N LYS A 67 23.53 7.99 1.64
CA LYS A 67 22.63 8.50 0.59
C LYS A 67 21.27 7.79 0.62
N VAL A 68 20.31 8.44 1.25
CA VAL A 68 18.96 7.88 1.45
C VAL A 68 18.11 8.04 0.19
N ASN A 69 17.48 6.96 -0.25
CA ASN A 69 16.48 6.98 -1.30
C ASN A 69 15.11 6.59 -0.74
N ILE A 70 14.26 7.59 -0.47
CA ILE A 70 12.88 7.37 -0.05
C ILE A 70 12.01 7.27 -1.29
N ILE A 71 11.32 6.14 -1.46
CA ILE A 71 10.40 5.90 -2.57
C ILE A 71 9.01 5.76 -2.00
N ILE A 72 8.14 6.69 -2.36
CA ILE A 72 6.71 6.61 -2.09
C ILE A 72 6.07 5.91 -3.28
N LEU A 73 5.45 4.77 -3.00
CA LEU A 73 4.77 3.95 -3.97
C LEU A 73 3.26 4.19 -3.96
N VAL A 74 2.75 4.30 -5.18
CA VAL A 74 1.32 4.36 -5.47
C VAL A 74 0.89 2.95 -5.96
N PRO A 75 -0.07 2.27 -5.29
CA PRO A 75 -0.38 0.85 -5.53
C PRO A 75 -1.24 0.63 -6.77
N THR A 76 -0.61 0.56 -7.95
CA THR A 76 -1.31 0.30 -9.21
C THR A 76 -2.01 -1.06 -9.27
N ASN A 77 -1.55 -2.03 -8.49
CA ASN A 77 -2.22 -3.33 -8.30
C ASN A 77 -3.60 -3.18 -7.63
N GLU A 78 -3.76 -2.26 -6.67
CA GLU A 78 -5.10 -1.92 -6.13
C GLU A 78 -5.97 -1.25 -7.19
N ALA A 79 -5.40 -0.31 -7.94
CA ALA A 79 -6.12 0.40 -8.97
C ALA A 79 -6.60 -0.52 -10.10
N TYR A 80 -5.91 -1.63 -10.37
CA TYR A 80 -6.33 -2.67 -11.33
C TYR A 80 -6.78 -3.97 -10.66
N GLY A 81 -7.29 -3.89 -9.43
CA GLY A 81 -7.72 -5.07 -8.68
C GLY A 81 -8.88 -5.84 -9.32
N ASP A 82 -9.58 -5.27 -10.30
CA ASP A 82 -10.57 -5.98 -11.13
C ASP A 82 -9.95 -7.10 -11.97
N ARG A 83 -8.69 -6.97 -12.40
CA ARG A 83 -7.98 -8.00 -13.17
C ARG A 83 -7.84 -9.33 -12.42
N VAL A 84 -7.81 -9.24 -11.09
CA VAL A 84 -7.74 -10.39 -10.18
C VAL A 84 -9.03 -10.59 -9.38
N ASN A 85 -10.12 -9.96 -9.82
CA ASN A 85 -11.46 -10.03 -9.24
C ASN A 85 -11.52 -9.62 -7.75
N ILE A 86 -10.83 -8.55 -7.37
CA ILE A 86 -10.96 -7.93 -6.04
C ILE A 86 -12.09 -6.90 -6.08
N TRP A 87 -11.99 -5.91 -6.97
CA TRP A 87 -12.90 -4.78 -7.07
C TRP A 87 -13.83 -4.89 -8.29
N ASN A 88 -15.04 -4.35 -8.17
CA ASN A 88 -15.91 -4.07 -9.30
C ASN A 88 -15.85 -2.58 -9.59
N PHE A 89 -15.14 -2.13 -10.62
CA PHE A 89 -15.04 -0.71 -10.92
C PHE A 89 -16.20 -0.20 -11.77
N LYS A 90 -16.71 1.01 -11.45
CA LYS A 90 -17.59 1.77 -12.37
C LYS A 90 -16.83 2.52 -13.46
N GLN A 91 -15.53 2.71 -13.25
CA GLN A 91 -14.65 3.43 -14.15
C GLN A 91 -14.00 2.50 -15.17
N SER A 92 -13.72 3.03 -16.35
CA SER A 92 -12.85 2.38 -17.32
C SER A 92 -11.40 2.29 -16.81
N ILE A 93 -10.54 1.55 -17.53
CA ILE A 93 -9.10 1.51 -17.21
C ILE A 93 -8.48 2.89 -17.45
N GLU A 94 -8.87 3.58 -18.51
CA GLU A 94 -8.36 4.89 -18.91
C GLU A 94 -8.73 5.98 -17.88
N GLU A 95 -9.97 5.96 -17.37
CA GLU A 95 -10.38 6.89 -16.31
C GLU A 95 -9.59 6.66 -15.02
N ARG A 96 -9.32 5.40 -14.66
CA ARG A 96 -8.48 5.08 -13.51
C ARG A 96 -7.04 5.52 -13.74
N GLU A 97 -6.51 5.32 -14.94
CA GLU A 97 -5.17 5.77 -15.32
C GLU A 97 -5.01 7.28 -15.13
N GLN A 98 -5.99 8.08 -15.55
CA GLN A 98 -5.98 9.51 -15.33
C GLN A 98 -5.94 9.85 -13.83
N VAL A 99 -6.74 9.17 -13.01
CA VAL A 99 -6.73 9.37 -11.55
C VAL A 99 -5.38 8.99 -10.94
N ILE A 100 -4.73 7.92 -11.42
CA ILE A 100 -3.40 7.50 -10.97
C ILE A 100 -2.36 8.59 -11.27
N GLU A 101 -2.31 9.07 -12.51
CA GLU A 101 -1.36 10.10 -12.93
C GLU A 101 -1.58 11.44 -12.20
N ASP A 102 -2.84 11.87 -12.06
CA ASP A 102 -3.19 13.05 -11.26
C ASP A 102 -2.79 12.89 -9.79
N SER A 103 -2.87 11.67 -9.25
CA SER A 103 -2.46 11.39 -7.88
C SER A 103 -0.95 11.46 -7.72
N ILE A 104 -0.18 10.97 -8.68
CA ILE A 104 1.29 11.04 -8.67
C ILE A 104 1.76 12.49 -8.73
N ASN A 105 1.18 13.30 -9.62
CA ASN A 105 1.55 14.70 -9.76
C ASN A 105 1.33 15.47 -8.45
N ARG A 106 0.16 15.34 -7.86
CA ARG A 106 -0.16 16.00 -6.59
C ARG A 106 0.65 15.45 -5.41
N LEU A 107 0.90 14.13 -5.34
CA LEU A 107 1.81 13.55 -4.34
C LEU A 107 3.24 14.06 -4.50
N THR A 108 3.68 14.32 -5.73
CA THR A 108 4.99 14.88 -6.01
C THR A 108 5.11 16.27 -5.42
N ASP A 109 4.07 17.09 -5.55
CA ASP A 109 4.04 18.42 -4.94
C ASP A 109 4.03 18.36 -3.41
N ILE A 110 3.26 17.44 -2.82
CA ILE A 110 3.29 17.18 -1.37
C ILE A 110 4.70 16.76 -0.92
N ALA A 111 5.33 15.83 -1.63
CA ALA A 111 6.67 15.35 -1.28
C ALA A 111 7.75 16.42 -1.44
N ARG A 112 7.64 17.30 -2.45
CA ARG A 112 8.55 18.44 -2.63
C ARG A 112 8.48 19.45 -1.48
N ALA A 113 7.33 19.55 -0.81
CA ALA A 113 7.16 20.41 0.35
C ALA A 113 7.80 19.84 1.62
N ILE A 114 8.19 18.57 1.65
CA ILE A 114 8.86 17.94 2.79
C ILE A 114 10.35 18.36 2.79
N PRO A 115 10.82 19.08 3.83
CA PRO A 115 12.23 19.46 3.90
C PRO A 115 13.12 18.21 3.93
N THR A 116 13.94 18.04 2.90
CA THR A 116 14.78 16.86 2.75
C THR A 116 16.26 17.28 2.75
N PRO A 117 17.06 16.83 3.73
CA PRO A 117 18.48 17.18 3.78
C PRO A 117 19.26 16.45 2.69
N ILE A 118 20.27 17.11 2.12
CA ILE A 118 21.23 16.43 1.26
C ILE A 118 22.02 15.41 2.11
N PRO A 119 22.25 14.16 1.65
CA PRO A 119 22.00 13.64 0.30
C PRO A 119 20.70 12.83 0.14
N ALA A 120 19.70 12.96 1.01
CA ALA A 120 18.43 12.24 0.87
C ALA A 120 17.62 12.74 -0.33
N THR A 121 16.87 11.81 -0.94
CA THR A 121 15.88 12.12 -1.99
C THR A 121 14.55 11.46 -1.67
N ILE A 122 13.46 12.14 -2.01
CA ILE A 122 12.10 11.58 -1.98
C ILE A 122 11.59 11.50 -3.43
N GLN A 123 11.11 10.32 -3.84
CA GLN A 123 10.57 10.09 -5.18
C GLN A 123 9.18 9.48 -5.08
N ILE A 124 8.24 9.94 -5.91
CA ILE A 124 6.94 9.30 -6.10
C ILE A 124 7.02 8.38 -7.31
N ARG A 125 6.57 7.13 -7.18
CA ARG A 125 6.51 6.17 -8.28
C ARG A 125 5.25 5.33 -8.20
N ARG A 126 4.78 4.90 -9.36
CA ARG A 126 3.82 3.80 -9.45
C ARG A 126 4.49 2.48 -9.11
N TRP A 127 3.74 1.56 -8.54
CA TRP A 127 4.23 0.23 -8.23
C TRP A 127 4.70 -0.53 -9.47
N ASP A 128 3.89 -0.58 -10.53
CA ASP A 128 4.25 -1.21 -11.80
C ASP A 128 5.55 -0.65 -12.39
N LYS A 129 5.71 0.67 -12.40
CA LYS A 129 6.92 1.35 -12.89
C LYS A 129 8.12 1.10 -11.98
N TYR A 130 7.92 1.03 -10.67
CA TYR A 130 8.99 0.71 -9.74
C TYR A 130 9.59 -0.68 -10.02
N LEU A 131 8.75 -1.70 -10.19
CA LEU A 131 9.19 -3.06 -10.55
C LEU A 131 10.02 -3.05 -11.85
N ILE A 132 9.53 -2.38 -12.90
CA ILE A 132 10.24 -2.26 -14.18
C ILE A 132 11.60 -1.57 -14.00
N THR A 133 11.66 -0.47 -13.25
CA THR A 133 12.93 0.25 -13.01
C THR A 133 13.94 -0.54 -12.20
N ARG A 134 13.49 -1.56 -11.47
CA ARG A 134 14.33 -2.50 -10.72
C ARG A 134 14.60 -3.80 -11.48
N MET A 135 14.33 -3.84 -12.79
CA MET A 135 14.58 -4.98 -13.68
C MET A 135 13.79 -6.24 -13.31
N ILE A 136 12.69 -6.10 -12.58
CA ILE A 136 11.75 -7.19 -12.37
C ILE A 136 11.02 -7.47 -13.68
N LYS A 137 11.14 -8.71 -14.18
CA LYS A 137 10.52 -9.14 -15.44
C LYS A 137 9.04 -9.44 -15.32
N ASN A 138 8.63 -9.92 -14.14
CA ASN A 138 7.24 -10.29 -13.89
C ASN A 138 6.40 -9.01 -13.69
N PRO A 139 5.22 -8.91 -14.32
CA PRO A 139 4.34 -7.78 -14.10
C PRO A 139 3.71 -7.85 -12.70
N GLN A 140 3.11 -6.75 -12.22
CA GLN A 140 2.47 -6.73 -10.90
C GLN A 140 1.34 -7.76 -10.77
N GLU A 141 0.60 -8.06 -11.84
CA GLU A 141 -0.51 -9.02 -11.84
C GLU A 141 -0.01 -10.44 -11.52
N TYR A 142 1.17 -10.80 -12.02
CA TYR A 142 1.80 -12.07 -11.70
C TYR A 142 2.00 -12.22 -10.19
N TYR A 143 2.44 -11.16 -9.50
CA TYR A 143 2.62 -11.18 -8.07
C TYR A 143 1.30 -11.23 -7.31
N SER A 144 0.29 -10.49 -7.77
CA SER A 144 -1.07 -10.58 -7.20
C SER A 144 -1.59 -12.02 -7.27
N ASP A 145 -1.53 -12.68 -8.43
CA ASP A 145 -1.99 -14.07 -8.60
C ASP A 145 -1.21 -15.06 -7.72
N ARG A 146 0.13 -14.92 -7.67
CA ARG A 146 0.99 -15.75 -6.83
C ARG A 146 0.70 -15.56 -5.34
N GLY A 147 0.42 -14.32 -4.93
CA GLY A 147 0.04 -13.99 -3.58
C GLY A 147 -1.32 -14.55 -3.19
N ILE A 148 -2.30 -14.53 -4.11
CA ILE A 148 -3.60 -15.19 -3.93
C ILE A 148 -3.42 -16.70 -3.72
N PHE A 149 -2.64 -17.35 -4.59
CA PHE A 149 -2.34 -18.77 -4.44
C PHE A 149 -1.63 -19.09 -3.11
N ALA A 150 -0.71 -18.24 -2.66
CA ALA A 150 -0.05 -18.39 -1.38
C ALA A 150 -1.00 -18.27 -0.18
N ILE A 151 -2.04 -17.43 -0.26
CA ILE A 151 -3.09 -17.37 0.75
C ILE A 151 -3.95 -18.64 0.72
N GLU A 152 -4.36 -19.10 -0.46
CA GLU A 152 -5.19 -20.30 -0.60
C GLU A 152 -4.48 -21.59 -0.14
N SER A 153 -3.15 -21.62 -0.27
CA SER A 153 -2.31 -22.77 0.12
C SER A 153 -1.77 -22.67 1.56
N ALA A 154 -2.25 -21.71 2.32
CA ALA A 154 -1.77 -21.46 3.68
C ALA A 154 -2.29 -22.47 4.70
N ASP A 155 -1.45 -22.82 5.69
CA ASP A 155 -1.84 -23.68 6.82
C ASP A 155 -3.00 -23.09 7.64
N ASP A 156 -3.06 -21.76 7.76
CA ASP A 156 -4.12 -21.01 8.45
C ASP A 156 -5.25 -20.56 7.51
N TYR A 157 -5.37 -21.11 6.30
CA TYR A 157 -6.35 -20.68 5.31
C TYR A 157 -7.80 -20.65 5.83
N GLN A 158 -8.21 -21.66 6.62
CA GLN A 158 -9.57 -21.68 7.19
C GLN A 158 -9.81 -20.50 8.14
N LEU A 159 -8.82 -20.15 8.97
CA LEU A 159 -8.90 -19.00 9.86
C LEU A 159 -8.95 -17.67 9.08
N LEU A 160 -8.18 -17.56 8.00
CA LEU A 160 -8.22 -16.39 7.11
C LEU A 160 -9.60 -16.25 6.46
N ARG A 161 -10.16 -17.37 6.00
CA ARG A 161 -11.47 -17.44 5.35
C ARG A 161 -12.61 -17.05 6.29
N GLU A 162 -12.60 -17.53 7.53
CA GLU A 162 -13.58 -17.17 8.56
C GLU A 162 -13.55 -15.67 8.89
N ASN A 163 -12.36 -15.08 8.94
CA ASN A 163 -12.20 -13.66 9.25
C ASN A 163 -12.50 -12.73 8.06
N ALA A 164 -12.32 -13.21 6.83
CA ALA A 164 -12.46 -12.41 5.62
C ALA A 164 -13.85 -11.77 5.48
N SER A 165 -14.95 -12.53 5.61
CA SER A 165 -16.31 -11.96 5.45
C SER A 165 -16.62 -10.93 6.54
N ARG A 166 -16.24 -11.21 7.79
CA ARG A 166 -16.43 -10.29 8.92
C ARG A 166 -15.68 -8.99 8.72
N HIS A 167 -14.43 -9.06 8.24
CA HIS A 167 -13.64 -7.87 7.94
C HIS A 167 -14.24 -7.05 6.79
N ALA A 168 -14.69 -7.70 5.71
CA ALA A 168 -15.35 -7.00 4.61
C ALA A 168 -16.59 -6.24 5.08
N GLN A 169 -17.44 -6.86 5.91
CA GLN A 169 -18.62 -6.19 6.46
C GLN A 169 -18.26 -4.97 7.31
N LEU A 170 -17.36 -5.12 8.28
CA LEU A 170 -16.94 -4.01 9.13
C LEU A 170 -16.32 -2.87 8.31
N TYR A 171 -15.54 -3.23 7.28
CA TYR A 171 -14.92 -2.27 6.38
C TYR A 171 -15.98 -1.50 5.56
N PHE A 172 -16.97 -2.16 4.97
CA PHE A 172 -17.99 -1.48 4.17
C PHE A 172 -19.05 -0.74 5.01
N GLN A 173 -19.30 -1.19 6.25
CA GLN A 173 -20.17 -0.49 7.20
C GLN A 173 -19.67 0.93 7.53
N GLN A 174 -18.36 1.18 7.54
CA GLN A 174 -17.82 2.53 7.71
C GLN A 174 -18.22 3.47 6.54
N TYR A 175 -18.60 2.89 5.40
CA TYR A 175 -19.14 3.58 4.23
C TYR A 175 -20.68 3.59 4.19
N SER A 176 -21.34 3.18 5.27
CA SER A 176 -22.80 3.04 5.35
C SER A 176 -23.36 2.05 4.31
N LEU A 177 -22.54 1.06 3.91
CA LEU A 177 -22.91 0.02 2.96
C LEU A 177 -23.14 -1.30 3.69
N VAL A 178 -24.07 -2.09 3.16
CA VAL A 178 -24.41 -3.41 3.70
C VAL A 178 -23.98 -4.46 2.68
N VAL A 179 -23.15 -5.40 3.12
CA VAL A 179 -22.64 -6.51 2.30
C VAL A 179 -23.00 -7.83 2.98
N GLN A 180 -23.56 -8.78 2.23
CA GLN A 180 -23.87 -10.11 2.75
C GLN A 180 -22.60 -10.93 2.97
N GLN A 181 -22.60 -11.73 4.05
CA GLN A 181 -21.59 -12.77 4.20
C GLN A 181 -21.95 -13.92 3.25
N ASN A 182 -21.24 -13.99 2.14
CA ASN A 182 -21.38 -15.06 1.16
C ASN A 182 -20.00 -15.44 0.60
N LYS A 183 -19.96 -16.53 -0.16
CA LYS A 183 -18.73 -17.05 -0.75
C LYS A 183 -17.99 -15.99 -1.58
N GLU A 184 -18.70 -15.21 -2.39
CA GLU A 184 -18.08 -14.20 -3.23
C GLU A 184 -17.37 -13.11 -2.41
N THR A 185 -18.02 -12.58 -1.37
CA THR A 185 -17.43 -11.55 -0.50
C THR A 185 -16.18 -12.07 0.20
N THR A 186 -16.22 -13.31 0.66
CA THR A 186 -15.07 -13.99 1.26
C THR A 186 -13.92 -14.13 0.26
N ASP A 187 -14.20 -14.64 -0.94
CA ASP A 187 -13.19 -14.90 -1.97
C ASP A 187 -12.54 -13.59 -2.44
N ARG A 188 -13.31 -12.51 -2.62
CA ARG A 188 -12.78 -11.18 -2.96
C ARG A 188 -11.88 -10.62 -1.86
N GLN A 189 -12.28 -10.77 -0.60
CA GLN A 189 -11.46 -10.30 0.52
C GLN A 189 -10.18 -11.13 0.66
N LEU A 190 -10.22 -12.44 0.47
CA LEU A 190 -9.03 -13.28 0.43
C LEU A 190 -8.09 -12.89 -0.71
N ARG A 191 -8.65 -12.56 -1.89
CA ARG A 191 -7.86 -12.05 -3.01
C ARG A 191 -7.16 -10.73 -2.70
N TYR A 192 -7.83 -9.84 -1.97
CA TYR A 192 -7.24 -8.60 -1.50
C TYR A 192 -6.07 -8.82 -0.53
N LEU A 193 -6.18 -9.80 0.38
CA LEU A 193 -5.04 -10.21 1.23
C LEU A 193 -3.92 -10.85 0.40
N GLY A 194 -4.31 -11.63 -0.62
CA GLY A 194 -3.41 -12.23 -1.59
C GLY A 194 -2.59 -11.19 -2.36
N MET A 195 -3.19 -10.09 -2.77
CA MET A 195 -2.51 -8.99 -3.45
C MET A 195 -1.36 -8.40 -2.60
N TYR A 196 -1.58 -8.11 -1.32
CA TYR A 196 -0.51 -7.65 -0.41
C TYR A 196 0.54 -8.75 -0.17
N THR A 197 0.12 -10.01 -0.07
CA THR A 197 1.07 -11.14 -0.03
C THR A 197 1.93 -11.18 -1.29
N GLY A 198 1.34 -10.85 -2.44
CA GLY A 198 2.02 -10.70 -3.72
C GLY A 198 3.10 -9.60 -3.71
N GLU A 199 2.80 -8.44 -3.12
CA GLU A 199 3.81 -7.38 -2.94
C GLU A 199 5.00 -7.89 -2.12
N GLY A 200 4.75 -8.64 -1.05
CA GLY A 200 5.78 -9.34 -0.28
C GLY A 200 6.67 -10.26 -1.13
N LEU A 201 6.06 -11.07 -2.00
CA LEU A 201 6.78 -11.94 -2.94
C LEU A 201 7.66 -11.12 -3.90
N ALA A 202 7.15 -10.00 -4.41
CA ALA A 202 7.91 -9.11 -5.28
C ALA A 202 9.13 -8.49 -4.56
N TYR A 203 8.99 -8.13 -3.28
CA TYR A 203 10.12 -7.65 -2.48
C TYR A 203 11.19 -8.72 -2.27
N ARG A 204 10.79 -9.97 -2.09
CA ARG A 204 11.76 -11.08 -2.02
C ARG A 204 12.51 -11.23 -3.33
N ASP A 205 11.82 -11.24 -4.46
CA ASP A 205 12.46 -11.33 -5.79
C ASP A 205 13.42 -10.14 -6.03
N LEU A 206 13.08 -8.94 -5.55
CA LEU A 206 13.95 -7.77 -5.58
C LEU A 206 15.22 -7.97 -4.75
N ILE A 207 15.09 -8.54 -3.55
CA ILE A 207 16.23 -8.85 -2.66
C ILE A 207 17.13 -9.92 -3.30
N ASP A 208 16.53 -10.96 -3.90
CA ASP A 208 17.25 -12.06 -4.54
C ASP A 208 18.12 -11.59 -5.71
N ILE A 209 17.69 -10.55 -6.44
CA ILE A 209 18.48 -9.91 -7.50
C ILE A 209 19.43 -8.81 -6.98
N GLY A 210 19.55 -8.65 -5.66
CA GLY A 210 20.51 -7.76 -5.02
C GLY A 210 20.02 -6.33 -4.74
N ILE A 211 18.70 -6.06 -4.81
CA ILE A 211 18.16 -4.75 -4.44
C ILE A 211 17.92 -4.68 -2.93
N ASN A 212 18.53 -3.68 -2.28
CA ASN A 212 18.35 -3.46 -0.84
C ASN A 212 17.08 -2.65 -0.57
N ILE A 213 16.16 -3.21 0.20
CA ILE A 213 14.86 -2.62 0.47
C ILE A 213 14.56 -2.62 1.97
N VAL A 214 13.95 -1.53 2.44
CA VAL A 214 13.31 -1.42 3.76
C VAL A 214 11.90 -0.89 3.56
N ILE A 215 10.89 -1.60 4.04
CA ILE A 215 9.52 -1.08 4.05
C ILE A 215 9.33 -0.21 5.28
N VAL A 216 8.90 1.02 5.07
CA VAL A 216 8.58 2.00 6.10
C VAL A 216 7.05 2.08 6.22
N ASN A 217 6.53 1.45 7.27
CA ASN A 217 5.11 1.32 7.51
C ASN A 217 4.55 2.51 8.31
N PHE A 218 3.49 3.11 7.79
CA PHE A 218 2.67 4.12 8.46
C PHE A 218 1.19 3.71 8.56
N GLU A 219 0.86 2.49 8.13
CA GLU A 219 -0.49 1.92 8.16
C GLU A 219 -0.67 0.99 9.38
N GLU A 220 -1.92 0.59 9.61
CA GLU A 220 -2.28 -0.47 10.55
C GLU A 220 -1.64 -1.82 10.16
N GLY A 221 -1.55 -2.73 11.13
CA GLY A 221 -0.74 -3.95 11.01
C GLY A 221 -1.11 -4.91 9.87
N ARG A 222 -2.26 -4.74 9.19
CA ARG A 222 -2.70 -5.64 8.10
C ARG A 222 -1.72 -5.66 6.92
N VAL A 223 -1.46 -4.50 6.30
CA VAL A 223 -0.58 -4.39 5.12
C VAL A 223 0.83 -4.94 5.41
N PRO A 224 1.54 -4.49 6.46
CA PRO A 224 2.86 -5.01 6.77
C PRO A 224 2.85 -6.51 7.13
N THR A 225 1.78 -7.04 7.74
CA THR A 225 1.68 -8.49 8.03
C THR A 225 1.68 -9.32 6.75
N PHE A 226 0.87 -8.95 5.76
CA PHE A 226 0.79 -9.72 4.51
C PHE A 226 2.03 -9.51 3.62
N ASN A 227 2.62 -8.31 3.62
CA ASN A 227 3.90 -8.09 2.96
C ASN A 227 5.02 -8.92 3.59
N PHE A 228 5.10 -8.99 4.93
CA PHE A 228 6.07 -9.83 5.65
C PHE A 228 5.85 -11.32 5.35
N ARG A 229 4.59 -11.76 5.36
CA ARG A 229 4.20 -13.13 5.00
C ARG A 229 4.64 -13.50 3.60
N GLY A 230 4.33 -12.66 2.60
CA GLY A 230 4.71 -12.88 1.22
C GLY A 230 6.22 -12.92 1.01
N ALA A 231 6.95 -12.06 1.70
CA ALA A 231 8.40 -12.04 1.66
C ALA A 231 9.05 -13.22 2.40
N GLY A 232 8.30 -14.07 3.11
CA GLY A 232 8.86 -15.12 3.95
C GLY A 232 9.68 -14.58 5.13
N GLY A 233 9.39 -13.34 5.54
CA GLY A 233 10.15 -12.62 6.56
C GLY A 233 11.45 -11.97 6.09
N GLU A 234 11.82 -12.09 4.82
CA GLU A 234 13.10 -11.60 4.28
C GLU A 234 13.15 -10.08 4.07
N VAL A 235 12.00 -9.39 4.11
CA VAL A 235 11.94 -7.93 3.97
C VAL A 235 11.87 -7.25 5.33
N PRO A 236 12.80 -6.33 5.67
CA PRO A 236 12.69 -5.57 6.91
C PRO A 236 11.57 -4.54 6.79
N ILE A 237 10.63 -4.61 7.75
CA ILE A 237 9.56 -3.64 7.90
C ILE A 237 9.78 -2.86 9.19
N VAL A 238 9.86 -1.53 9.08
CA VAL A 238 10.02 -0.61 10.22
C VAL A 238 8.81 0.30 10.31
N THR A 239 8.31 0.52 11.53
CA THR A 239 7.18 1.43 11.77
C THR A 239 7.69 2.62 12.59
N PRO A 240 8.06 3.74 11.94
CA PRO A 240 8.66 4.88 12.65
C PRO A 240 7.62 5.74 13.39
N ALA A 241 6.32 5.53 13.15
CA ALA A 241 5.23 6.18 13.90
C ALA A 241 4.80 5.32 15.10
N LYS A 242 4.45 5.97 16.20
CA LYS A 242 3.91 5.30 17.38
C LYS A 242 2.48 4.79 17.11
N PRO A 243 2.00 3.77 17.84
CA PRO A 243 0.64 3.25 17.67
C PRO A 243 -0.46 4.31 17.83
N ASN A 244 -0.27 5.29 18.71
CA ASN A 244 -1.23 6.39 18.90
C ASN A 244 -1.22 7.39 17.73
N GLU A 245 -0.08 7.62 17.07
CA GLU A 245 0.01 8.46 15.86
C GLU A 245 -0.75 7.80 14.69
N ILE A 246 -0.57 6.48 14.50
CA ILE A 246 -1.29 5.70 13.48
C ILE A 246 -2.80 5.69 13.78
N SER A 247 -3.18 5.50 15.04
CA SER A 247 -4.59 5.56 15.46
C SER A 247 -5.21 6.95 15.19
N ALA A 248 -4.47 8.02 15.49
CA ALA A 248 -4.90 9.39 15.22
C ALA A 248 -5.07 9.65 13.70
N TYR A 249 -4.17 9.13 12.87
CA TYR A 249 -4.31 9.19 11.41
C TYR A 249 -5.65 8.60 10.94
N TYR A 250 -6.02 7.40 11.40
CA TYR A 250 -7.29 6.78 10.99
C TYR A 250 -8.53 7.50 11.52
N ILE A 251 -8.47 8.10 12.72
CA ILE A 251 -9.56 8.93 13.24
C ILE A 251 -9.74 10.17 12.36
N TRP A 252 -8.65 10.89 12.10
CA TRP A 252 -8.64 12.07 11.24
C TRP A 252 -9.11 11.73 9.81
N LYS A 253 -8.59 10.66 9.21
CA LYS A 253 -9.01 10.17 7.89
C LYS A 253 -10.51 9.92 7.82
N LYS A 254 -11.09 9.31 8.86
CA LYS A 254 -12.54 9.07 8.95
C LYS A 254 -13.33 10.38 9.04
N GLN A 255 -12.85 11.37 9.78
CA GLN A 255 -13.48 12.69 9.89
C GLN A 255 -13.51 13.41 8.53
N ILE A 256 -12.37 13.48 7.85
CA ILE A 256 -12.26 14.09 6.51
C ILE A 256 -13.17 13.38 5.49
N ILE A 257 -13.22 12.04 5.52
CA ILE A 257 -14.14 11.27 4.67
C ILE A 257 -15.61 11.57 4.99
N ALA A 258 -15.95 11.79 6.26
CA ALA A 258 -17.32 12.10 6.69
C ALA A 258 -17.75 13.51 6.26
N GLU A 259 -16.91 14.53 6.46
CA GLU A 259 -17.18 15.93 6.08
C GLU A 259 -17.55 16.07 4.60
N ARG A 260 -16.84 15.35 3.73
CA ARG A 260 -17.11 15.29 2.29
C ARG A 260 -18.48 14.73 1.90
N ARG A 261 -19.11 13.94 2.78
CA ARG A 261 -20.47 13.43 2.52
C ARG A 261 -21.52 14.51 2.72
N TYR A 262 -21.21 15.55 3.49
CA TYR A 262 -22.11 16.67 3.77
C TYR A 262 -21.92 17.86 2.81
N GLU A 263 -20.85 17.87 2.02
CA GLU A 263 -20.59 18.88 0.97
C GLU A 263 -21.20 18.51 -0.41
N LYS A 264 -22.09 17.51 -0.46
CA LYS A 264 -22.84 17.11 -1.66
C LYS A 264 -24.34 17.14 -1.40
#